data_AF-A0A972ASL1-F1
#
_entry.id   AF-A0A972ASL1-F1
#
_cell.length_a   1.000
_cell.length_b   1.000
_cell.length_c   1.000
_cell.angle_alpha   90.00
_cell.angle_beta   90.00
_cell.angle_gamma   90.00
#
_symmetry.space_group_name_H-M   'P 1'
#
loop_
_entity.id
_entity.type
_entity.pdbx_description
1 polymer ?
#
loop_
_entity_poly.entity_id
_entity_poly.type
_entity_poly.pdbx_seq_one_letter_code
_entity_poly.pdbx_strand_id
1 'polypeptide(L)'
;MKSIKRILALALCAAMLVPCALFRSSAAESQPGGCYPVVFIHGLNGWGGAEGINGIIPYWGATTGDLMPVLEKKGYECYSASVGPISSAWDRACELYAQLTGTR
;
A
#
# COMPACT_ATOMS: atom_id res chain seq x y z
N MET A 1 21.77 6.93 35.70
CA MET A 1 21.74 7.65 34.40
C MET A 1 21.60 6.74 33.17
N LYS A 2 22.40 5.66 33.05
CA LYS A 2 22.32 4.73 31.88
C LYS A 2 20.95 4.03 31.76
N SER A 3 20.36 3.62 32.88
CA SER A 3 19.06 2.95 32.96
C SER A 3 17.90 3.88 32.59
N ILE A 4 17.94 5.15 33.03
CA ILE A 4 16.94 6.17 32.69
C ILE A 4 16.95 6.48 31.19
N LYS A 5 18.12 6.59 30.57
CA LYS A 5 18.24 6.80 29.11
C LYS A 5 17.67 5.63 28.31
N ARG A 6 17.85 4.39 28.78
CA ARG A 6 17.27 3.19 28.15
C ARG A 6 15.74 3.14 28.27
N ILE A 7 15.21 3.48 29.44
CA ILE A 7 13.76 3.55 29.67
C ILE A 7 13.13 4.65 28.79
N LEU A 8 13.77 5.83 28.71
CA LEU A 8 13.33 6.91 27.83
C LEU A 8 13.36 6.51 26.35
N ALA A 9 14.41 5.80 25.91
CA ALA A 9 14.50 5.33 24.53
C ALA A 9 13.41 4.29 24.20
N LEU A 10 13.16 3.34 25.10
CA LEU A 10 12.09 2.35 24.93
C LEU A 10 10.70 2.99 24.93
N ALA A 11 10.47 3.98 25.80
CA ALA A 11 9.23 4.74 25.84
C ALA A 11 9.00 5.54 24.55
N LEU A 12 10.06 6.15 23.99
CA LEU A 12 9.98 6.88 22.72
C LEU A 12 9.68 5.96 21.54
N CYS A 13 10.33 4.78 21.47
CA CYS A 13 10.03 3.78 20.44
C CYS A 13 8.59 3.28 20.53
N ALA A 14 8.09 3.00 21.73
CA ALA A 14 6.70 2.60 21.94
C ALA A 14 5.73 3.71 21.53
N ALA A 15 6.02 4.97 21.90
CA ALA A 15 5.20 6.13 21.53
C ALA A 15 5.18 6.38 20.02
N MET A 16 6.22 6.00 19.27
CA MET A 16 6.24 6.08 17.79
C MET A 16 5.51 4.92 17.12
N LEU A 17 5.40 3.75 17.76
CA LEU A 17 4.71 2.58 17.22
C LEU A 17 3.18 2.62 17.44
N VAL A 18 2.72 3.26 18.52
CA VAL A 18 1.28 3.36 18.88
C VAL A 18 0.44 4.13 17.84
N PRO A 19 0.89 5.24 17.23
CA PRO A 19 0.16 5.93 16.19
C PRO A 19 -0.11 5.05 14.96
N CYS A 20 0.85 4.21 14.55
CA CYS A 20 0.69 3.32 13.39
C CYS A 20 -0.45 2.30 13.54
N ALA A 21 -0.83 1.94 14.76
CA ALA A 21 -1.90 0.98 15.03
C ALA A 21 -3.30 1.64 15.14
N LEU A 22 -3.38 2.97 15.24
CA LEU A 22 -4.63 3.69 15.53
C LEU A 22 -5.07 4.67 14.43
N PHE A 23 -4.29 4.85 13.37
CA PHE A 23 -4.76 5.56 12.17
C PHE A 23 -5.84 4.74 11.47
N ARG A 24 -7.10 5.00 11.81
CA ARG A 24 -8.22 4.61 10.94
C ARG A 24 -8.16 5.44 9.67
N SER A 25 -7.91 4.79 8.55
CA SER A 25 -8.09 5.40 7.24
C SER A 25 -9.56 5.77 7.08
N SER A 26 -9.87 7.07 7.08
CA SER A 26 -11.21 7.57 6.79
C SER A 26 -11.33 7.78 5.28
N ALA A 27 -11.71 6.74 4.55
CA ALA A 27 -12.09 6.89 3.16
C ALA A 27 -13.50 7.50 3.12
N ALA A 28 -13.65 8.69 2.51
CA ALA A 28 -14.95 9.23 2.19
C ALA A 28 -15.67 8.29 1.21
N GLU A 29 -16.95 8.01 1.43
CA GLU A 29 -17.76 7.28 0.46
C GLU A 29 -18.02 8.17 -0.76
N SER A 30 -17.23 7.97 -1.81
CA SER A 30 -17.65 8.37 -3.15
C SER A 30 -18.77 7.44 -3.61
N GLN A 31 -19.74 7.98 -4.35
CA GLN A 31 -20.61 7.16 -5.22
C GLN A 31 -19.72 6.30 -6.13
N PRO A 32 -20.12 5.07 -6.54
CA PRO A 32 -19.34 4.27 -7.48
C PRO A 32 -19.03 5.11 -8.72
N GLY A 33 -17.80 5.61 -8.77
CA GLY A 33 -17.46 6.82 -9.49
C GLY A 33 -16.72 6.50 -10.76
N GLY A 34 -17.47 6.27 -11.82
CA GLY A 34 -17.00 6.38 -13.21
C GLY A 34 -16.84 5.05 -13.96
N CYS A 35 -17.02 5.12 -15.28
CA CYS A 35 -16.88 4.01 -16.23
C CYS A 35 -15.44 3.48 -16.40
N TYR A 36 -14.54 3.75 -15.45
CA TYR A 36 -13.11 3.47 -15.59
C TYR A 36 -12.56 2.71 -14.38
N PRO A 37 -11.71 1.70 -14.61
CA PRO A 37 -11.04 1.00 -13.52
C PRO A 37 -10.01 1.89 -12.81
N VAL A 38 -9.78 1.63 -11.53
CA VAL A 38 -8.76 2.31 -10.72
C VAL A 38 -7.54 1.41 -10.57
N VAL A 39 -6.36 1.91 -10.94
CA VAL A 39 -5.10 1.16 -10.83
C VAL A 39 -4.23 1.80 -9.75
N PHE A 40 -3.96 1.02 -8.70
CA PHE A 40 -3.10 1.42 -7.59
C PHE A 40 -1.64 1.10 -7.89
N ILE A 41 -0.78 2.12 -7.82
CA ILE A 41 0.65 2.04 -8.13
C ILE A 41 1.44 2.38 -6.88
N HIS A 42 2.23 1.42 -6.38
CA HIS A 42 3.00 1.63 -5.15
C HIS A 42 4.17 2.61 -5.35
N GLY A 43 4.68 3.13 -4.23
CA GLY A 43 5.84 4.03 -4.20
C GLY A 43 7.18 3.32 -4.06
N LEU A 44 8.18 4.07 -3.60
CA LEU A 44 9.50 3.54 -3.25
C LEU A 44 9.39 2.47 -2.14
N ASN A 45 10.10 1.36 -2.28
CA ASN A 45 10.04 0.18 -1.39
C ASN A 45 8.65 -0.47 -1.27
N GLY A 46 7.76 -0.23 -2.24
CA GLY A 46 6.45 -0.88 -2.27
C GLY A 46 6.42 -2.16 -3.08
N TRP A 47 5.27 -2.82 -3.08
CA TRP A 47 5.01 -4.02 -3.88
C TRP A 47 3.57 -4.01 -4.39
N GLY A 48 3.35 -4.66 -5.52
CA GLY A 48 2.03 -4.84 -6.13
C GLY A 48 1.34 -6.13 -5.70
N GLY A 49 0.12 -6.33 -6.20
CA GLY A 49 -0.70 -7.49 -5.86
C GLY A 49 -0.15 -8.82 -6.36
N ALA A 50 0.70 -8.81 -7.40
CA ALA A 50 1.33 -10.01 -7.94
C ALA A 50 2.57 -10.46 -7.16
N GLU A 51 3.09 -9.62 -6.25
CA GLU A 51 4.27 -9.97 -5.44
C GLU A 51 3.89 -10.90 -4.28
N GLY A 52 4.66 -11.96 -4.06
CA GLY A 52 4.36 -12.95 -3.01
C GLY A 52 4.28 -12.36 -1.59
N ILE A 53 5.03 -11.28 -1.32
CA ILE A 53 4.98 -10.56 -0.03
C ILE A 53 3.60 -9.94 0.23
N ASN A 54 2.84 -9.60 -0.82
CA ASN A 54 1.51 -9.02 -0.69
C ASN A 54 0.52 -9.99 -0.01
N GLY A 55 0.70 -11.30 -0.17
CA GLY A 55 -0.10 -12.32 0.52
C GLY A 55 0.17 -12.41 2.03
N ILE A 56 1.28 -11.84 2.51
CA ILE A 56 1.65 -11.80 3.93
C ILE A 56 1.32 -10.42 4.52
N ILE A 57 1.74 -9.36 3.83
CA ILE A 57 1.52 -7.98 4.22
C ILE A 57 1.01 -7.23 2.99
N PRO A 58 -0.31 -7.03 2.83
CA PRO A 58 -0.85 -6.27 1.72
C PRO A 58 -0.29 -4.86 1.70
N TYR A 59 0.28 -4.41 0.58
CA TYR A 59 0.82 -3.04 0.51
C TYR A 59 -0.30 -2.01 0.72
N TRP A 60 -1.41 -2.22 0.01
CA TRP A 60 -2.62 -1.41 0.13
C TRP A 60 -3.50 -1.97 1.24
N GLY A 61 -3.44 -1.30 2.39
CA GLY A 61 -4.23 -1.64 3.58
C GLY A 61 -3.41 -2.26 4.71
N ALA A 62 -2.17 -2.68 4.48
CA ALA A 62 -1.16 -3.01 5.49
C ALA A 62 -1.74 -3.81 6.68
N THR A 63 -1.67 -3.26 7.89
CA THR A 63 -2.17 -3.88 9.13
C THR A 63 -3.70 -3.91 9.25
N THR A 64 -4.41 -3.22 8.37
CA THR A 64 -5.89 -3.14 8.36
C THR A 64 -6.55 -4.15 7.41
N GLY A 65 -5.75 -4.98 6.73
CA GLY A 65 -6.21 -5.98 5.77
C GLY A 65 -5.97 -5.55 4.32
N ASP A 66 -6.34 -6.41 3.37
CA ASP A 66 -6.20 -6.11 1.94
C ASP A 66 -7.33 -5.18 1.47
N LEU A 67 -6.94 -4.02 0.92
CA LEU A 67 -7.87 -3.02 0.42
C LEU A 67 -8.56 -3.46 -0.88
N MET A 68 -7.91 -4.25 -1.74
CA MET A 68 -8.45 -4.56 -3.07
C MET A 68 -9.79 -5.33 -2.97
N PRO A 69 -9.91 -6.41 -2.17
CA PRO A 69 -11.18 -7.11 -1.97
C PRO A 69 -12.26 -6.26 -1.30
N VAL A 70 -11.88 -5.26 -0.49
CA VAL A 70 -12.83 -4.35 0.16
C VAL A 70 -13.45 -3.41 -0.88
N LEU A 71 -12.65 -2.88 -1.80
CA LEU A 71 -13.12 -2.03 -2.88
C LEU A 71 -13.95 -2.81 -3.90
N GLU A 72 -13.53 -4.03 -4.25
CA GLU A 72 -14.27 -4.92 -5.15
C GLU A 72 -15.68 -5.24 -4.60
N LYS A 73 -15.79 -5.57 -3.30
CA LYS A 73 -17.08 -5.78 -2.62
C LYS A 73 -17.99 -4.55 -2.62
N LYS A 74 -17.40 -3.35 -2.73
CA LYS A 74 -18.14 -2.08 -2.84
C LYS A 74 -18.50 -1.72 -4.28
N GLY A 75 -18.17 -2.56 -5.26
CA GLY A 75 -18.49 -2.37 -6.68
C GLY A 75 -17.46 -1.54 -7.45
N TYR A 76 -16.25 -1.36 -6.91
CA TYR A 76 -15.17 -0.70 -7.64
C TYR A 76 -14.32 -1.73 -8.38
N GLU A 77 -14.11 -1.50 -9.68
CA GLU A 77 -13.10 -2.24 -10.45
C GLU A 77 -11.72 -1.68 -10.10
N CYS A 78 -10.91 -2.46 -9.37
CA CYS A 78 -9.62 -2.03 -8.84
C CYS A 78 -8.53 -3.06 -9.11
N TYR A 79 -7.33 -2.57 -9.44
CA TYR A 79 -6.15 -3.39 -9.68
C TYR A 79 -4.95 -2.85 -8.89
N SER A 80 -4.03 -3.72 -8.50
CA SER A 80 -2.75 -3.34 -7.89
C SER A 80 -1.59 -3.70 -8.81
N ALA A 81 -0.96 -2.70 -9.42
CA ALA A 81 0.16 -2.88 -10.33
C ALA A 81 1.46 -3.23 -9.59
N SER A 82 2.29 -4.08 -10.19
CA SER A 82 3.59 -4.51 -9.67
C SER A 82 4.71 -3.86 -10.49
N VAL A 83 5.35 -2.82 -9.97
CA VAL A 83 6.49 -2.14 -10.64
C VAL A 83 7.75 -2.21 -9.77
N GLY A 84 8.90 -1.83 -10.31
CA GLY A 84 10.17 -1.89 -9.61
C GLY A 84 10.16 -1.03 -8.32
N PRO A 85 10.47 -1.62 -7.14
CA PRO A 85 10.40 -0.93 -5.86
C PRO A 85 11.45 0.17 -5.69
N ILE A 86 12.58 0.05 -6.40
CA ILE A 86 13.72 0.98 -6.37
C ILE A 86 14.11 1.48 -7.76
N SER A 87 13.36 1.09 -8.79
CA SER A 87 13.62 1.47 -10.19
C SER A 87 13.33 2.96 -10.41
N SER A 88 13.89 3.50 -11.49
CA SER A 88 13.64 4.88 -11.89
C SER A 88 12.15 5.10 -12.20
N ALA A 89 11.69 6.35 -12.14
CA ALA A 89 10.33 6.69 -12.56
C ALA A 89 10.06 6.35 -14.03
N TRP A 90 11.10 6.44 -14.87
CA TRP A 90 11.06 6.06 -16.28
C TRP A 90 10.78 4.56 -16.45
N ASP A 91 11.59 3.72 -15.82
CA ASP A 91 11.45 2.25 -15.93
C ASP A 91 10.09 1.80 -15.40
N ARG A 92 9.66 2.35 -14.26
CA ARG A 92 8.35 2.05 -13.65
C ARG A 92 7.18 2.45 -14.56
N ALA A 93 7.30 3.55 -15.31
CA ALA A 93 6.27 3.95 -16.27
C ALA A 93 6.21 2.96 -17.45
N CYS A 94 7.36 2.49 -17.95
CA CYS A 94 7.43 1.46 -18.99
C CYS A 94 6.81 0.13 -18.53
N GLU A 95 7.17 -0.33 -17.33
CA GLU A 95 6.62 -1.55 -16.71
C GLU A 95 5.10 -1.47 -16.54
N LEU A 96 4.60 -0.33 -16.04
CA LEU A 96 3.17 -0.09 -15.88
C LEU A 96 2.45 -0.07 -17.23
N TYR A 97 3.01 0.62 -18.22
CA TYR A 97 2.44 0.65 -19.56
C TYR A 97 2.32 -0.76 -20.17
N ALA A 98 3.35 -1.59 -19.99
CA ALA A 98 3.35 -2.98 -20.44
C ALA A 98 2.25 -3.81 -19.76
N GLN A 99 2.02 -3.62 -18.45
CA GLN A 99 0.93 -4.28 -17.72
C GLN A 99 -0.46 -3.83 -18.21
N LEU A 100 -0.64 -2.54 -18.46
CA LEU A 100 -1.94 -1.99 -18.88
C LEU A 100 -2.32 -2.39 -20.31
N THR A 101 -1.34 -2.48 -21.20
CA THR A 101 -1.59 -2.73 -22.64
C THR A 101 -1.47 -4.19 -23.03
N GLY A 102 -0.87 -5.02 -22.18
CA GLY A 102 -0.60 -6.42 -22.47
C GLY A 102 0.55 -6.56 -23.47
N THR A 103 1.76 -6.74 -22.96
CA THR A 103 2.91 -7.14 -23.77
C THR A 103 3.05 -8.66 -23.76
N ARG A 104 3.32 -9.26 -24.92
CA ARG A 104 3.67 -10.70 -25.04
C ARG A 104 5.08 -10.97 -24.53
#